data_AF-A0A7Y0E141-F1
#
_entry.id   AF-A0A7Y0E141-F1
#
_cell.length_a   1.000
_cell.length_b   1.000
_cell.length_c   1.000
_cell.angle_alpha   90.00
_cell.angle_beta   90.00
_cell.angle_gamma   90.00
#
_symmetry.space_group_name_H-M   'P 1'
#
loop_
_entity.id
_entity.type
_entity.pdbx_description
1 polymer ?
#
loop_
_entity_poly.entity_id
_entity_poly.type
_entity_poly.pdbx_seq_one_letter_code
_entity_poly.pdbx_strand_id
1 'polypeptide(L)'
;MAADGGRPTRAQLTPFSLRPWLGHIDIYRTERDGADFRLVLNGTVVVEKTGEDWTGRTAQDVDDKYKLTLLADLQDVYARKVPRVDRITLFQKEYVTCYRLLLPVWEEGRDDRIREILLSLFWSSDPRDDSVTFLKLTTGP
;
A
#
# COMPACT_ATOMS: atom_id res chain seq x y z
N MET A 1 -13.99 19.23 -5.43
CA MET A 1 -14.73 18.81 -4.22
C MET A 1 -13.80 17.90 -3.45
N ALA A 2 -13.40 18.31 -2.24
CA ALA A 2 -12.63 17.44 -1.35
C ALA A 2 -13.53 16.26 -0.99
N ALA A 3 -13.04 15.04 -1.19
CA ALA A 3 -13.74 13.87 -0.70
C ALA A 3 -13.82 14.01 0.82
N ASP A 4 -15.03 14.01 1.38
CA ASP A 4 -15.24 13.86 2.81
C ASP A 4 -14.31 12.76 3.32
N GLY A 5 -13.66 12.97 4.46
CA GLY A 5 -12.68 12.05 5.06
C GLY A 5 -13.25 10.70 5.50
N GLY A 6 -14.22 10.17 4.78
CA GLY A 6 -14.78 8.84 4.88
C GLY A 6 -13.82 7.77 4.39
N ARG A 7 -14.13 6.54 4.82
CA ARG A 7 -13.37 5.34 4.54
C ARG A 7 -13.36 5.04 3.04
N PRO A 8 -12.20 4.92 2.39
CA PRO A 8 -12.13 4.57 0.98
C PRO A 8 -12.76 3.19 0.71
N THR A 9 -13.65 3.13 -0.26
CA THR A 9 -14.25 1.88 -0.76
C THR A 9 -13.80 1.62 -2.19
N ARG A 10 -14.03 0.40 -2.70
CA ARG A 10 -13.70 0.07 -4.08
C ARG A 10 -14.46 0.92 -5.11
N ALA A 11 -15.68 1.35 -4.81
CA ALA A 11 -16.44 2.30 -5.63
C ALA A 11 -15.70 3.63 -5.88
N GLN A 12 -14.89 4.10 -4.93
CA GLN A 12 -14.10 5.32 -5.08
C GLN A 12 -12.75 5.06 -5.78
N LEU A 13 -12.20 3.87 -5.60
CA LEU A 13 -10.88 3.44 -6.10
C LEU A 13 -10.99 2.54 -7.33
N THR A 14 -11.77 2.93 -8.32
CA THR A 14 -11.91 2.19 -9.59
C THR A 14 -10.60 2.17 -10.39
N PRO A 15 -10.39 1.20 -11.31
CA PRO A 15 -9.26 1.24 -12.23
C PRO A 15 -9.16 2.54 -13.04
N PHE A 16 -10.30 3.17 -13.36
CA PHE A 16 -10.33 4.43 -14.10
C PHE A 16 -9.85 5.61 -13.24
N SER A 17 -10.27 5.69 -11.98
CA SER A 17 -9.80 6.75 -11.06
C SER A 17 -8.34 6.56 -10.66
N LEU A 18 -7.87 5.31 -10.59
CA LEU A 18 -6.48 4.98 -10.29
C LEU A 18 -5.56 4.96 -11.52
N ARG A 19 -6.07 5.14 -12.73
CA ARG A 19 -5.30 4.95 -13.98
C ARG A 19 -3.92 5.63 -14.00
N PRO A 20 -3.74 6.87 -13.51
CA PRO A 20 -2.42 7.51 -13.47
C PRO A 20 -1.43 6.83 -12.51
N TRP A 21 -1.95 6.08 -11.54
CA TRP A 21 -1.21 5.52 -10.41
C TRP A 21 -1.08 4.00 -10.45
N LEU A 22 -1.82 3.30 -11.33
CA LEU A 22 -1.85 1.83 -11.36
C LEU A 22 -0.45 1.20 -11.48
N GLY A 23 0.48 1.84 -12.19
CA GLY A 23 1.86 1.38 -12.29
C GLY A 23 2.63 1.41 -10.97
N HIS A 24 2.21 2.25 -10.01
CA HIS A 24 2.89 2.48 -8.73
C HIS A 24 2.19 1.79 -7.55
N ILE A 25 1.14 1.01 -7.83
CA ILE A 25 0.23 0.48 -6.83
C ILE A 25 0.23 -1.04 -6.86
N ASP A 26 0.39 -1.61 -5.68
CA ASP A 26 0.06 -3.00 -5.39
C ASP A 26 -1.28 -3.08 -4.66
N ILE A 27 -2.09 -4.10 -4.97
CA ILE A 27 -3.36 -4.34 -4.28
C ILE A 27 -3.31 -5.72 -3.62
N TYR A 28 -3.30 -5.72 -2.29
CA TYR A 28 -3.33 -6.92 -1.46
C TYR A 28 -4.76 -7.20 -1.01
N ARG A 29 -5.41 -8.19 -1.61
CA ARG A 29 -6.74 -8.64 -1.20
C ARG A 29 -6.64 -9.45 0.08
N THR A 30 -7.48 -9.12 1.06
CA THR A 30 -7.56 -9.86 2.33
C THR A 30 -7.98 -11.30 2.09
N GLU A 31 -7.27 -12.24 2.71
CA GLU A 31 -7.63 -13.65 2.80
C GLU A 31 -7.76 -14.09 4.25
N ARG A 32 -8.60 -15.11 4.50
CA ARG A 32 -8.72 -15.78 5.82
C ARG A 32 -8.87 -14.76 6.97
N ASP A 33 -9.74 -13.76 6.75
CA ASP A 33 -10.02 -12.65 7.67
C ASP A 33 -8.78 -11.91 8.20
N GLY A 34 -7.81 -11.68 7.32
CA GLY A 34 -6.60 -10.90 7.63
C GLY A 34 -5.43 -11.74 8.12
N ALA A 35 -5.56 -13.07 8.16
CA ALA A 35 -4.41 -13.93 8.43
C ALA A 35 -3.35 -13.84 7.32
N ASP A 36 -3.75 -13.53 6.09
CA ASP A 36 -2.85 -13.32 4.95
C ASP A 36 -3.51 -12.46 3.87
N PHE A 37 -2.75 -12.12 2.83
CA PHE A 37 -3.20 -11.25 1.74
C PHE A 37 -2.64 -11.69 0.40
N ARG A 38 -3.48 -11.77 -0.62
CA ARG A 38 -3.05 -12.11 -1.99
C ARG A 38 -2.87 -10.86 -2.83
N LEU A 39 -1.73 -10.75 -3.50
CA LEU A 39 -1.46 -9.69 -4.46
C LEU A 39 -2.30 -9.90 -5.72
N VAL A 40 -3.28 -9.04 -5.97
CA VAL A 40 -4.19 -9.13 -7.14
C VAL A 40 -3.84 -8.14 -8.24
N LEU A 41 -2.99 -7.17 -7.94
CA LEU A 41 -2.39 -6.24 -8.89
C LEU A 41 -0.98 -5.94 -8.38
N ASN A 42 0.03 -6.19 -9.20
CA ASN A 42 1.39 -5.69 -8.96
C ASN A 42 1.65 -4.54 -9.94
N GLY A 43 1.96 -3.35 -9.43
CA GLY A 43 2.16 -2.17 -10.27
C GLY A 43 3.35 -2.35 -11.20
N THR A 44 3.23 -1.99 -12.48
CA THR A 44 4.30 -2.21 -13.47
C THR A 44 5.61 -1.50 -13.12
N VAL A 45 5.55 -0.30 -12.55
CA VAL A 45 6.75 0.43 -12.07
C VAL A 45 7.33 -0.24 -10.83
N VAL A 46 6.48 -0.85 -9.99
CA VAL A 46 6.95 -1.67 -8.86
C VAL A 46 7.72 -2.87 -9.42
N VAL A 47 7.15 -3.62 -10.36
CA VAL A 47 7.79 -4.78 -11.02
C VAL A 47 9.10 -4.39 -11.70
N GLU A 48 9.14 -3.27 -12.44
CA GLU A 48 10.37 -2.77 -13.09
C GLU A 48 11.47 -2.47 -12.07
N LYS A 49 11.11 -1.96 -10.90
CA LYS A 49 12.05 -1.62 -9.81
C LYS A 49 12.43 -2.83 -8.97
N THR A 50 11.53 -3.79 -8.81
CA THR A 50 11.75 -4.99 -7.99
C THR A 50 12.30 -6.17 -8.79
N GLY A 51 12.23 -6.10 -10.12
CA GLY A 51 12.62 -7.16 -11.05
C GLY A 51 11.72 -8.39 -11.02
N GLU A 52 10.62 -8.37 -10.27
CA GLU A 52 9.78 -9.55 -10.04
C GLU A 52 8.29 -9.19 -9.99
N ASP A 53 7.49 -10.00 -10.67
CA ASP A 53 6.02 -9.94 -10.61
C ASP A 53 5.50 -10.98 -9.62
N TRP A 54 4.85 -10.48 -8.57
CA TRP A 54 4.30 -11.27 -7.48
C TRP A 54 2.80 -11.50 -7.60
N THR A 55 2.18 -11.11 -8.73
CA THR A 55 0.74 -11.24 -8.94
C THR A 55 0.29 -12.68 -8.70
N GLY A 56 -0.75 -12.84 -7.88
CA GLY A 56 -1.30 -14.13 -7.46
C GLY A 56 -0.61 -14.77 -6.25
N ARG A 57 0.56 -14.28 -5.81
CA ARG A 57 1.24 -14.75 -4.59
C ARG A 57 0.70 -14.06 -3.34
N THR A 58 1.00 -14.64 -2.18
CA THR A 58 0.62 -14.10 -0.87
C THR A 58 1.69 -13.18 -0.30
N ALA A 59 1.33 -12.35 0.68
CA ALA A 59 2.31 -11.55 1.42
C ALA A 59 3.31 -12.44 2.16
N GLN A 60 2.87 -13.60 2.69
CA GLN A 60 3.77 -14.59 3.28
C GLN A 60 4.80 -15.11 2.27
N ASP A 61 4.40 -15.40 1.02
CA ASP A 61 5.34 -15.84 -0.03
C ASP A 61 6.46 -14.81 -0.28
N VAL A 62 6.12 -13.51 -0.25
CA VAL A 62 7.06 -12.41 -0.43
C VAL A 62 8.02 -12.33 0.76
N ASP A 63 7.48 -12.38 1.99
CA ASP A 63 8.26 -12.35 3.22
C ASP A 63 9.21 -13.56 3.32
N ASP A 64 8.76 -14.74 2.92
CA ASP A 64 9.57 -15.97 2.99
C ASP A 64 10.81 -15.88 2.12
N LYS A 65 10.70 -15.27 0.94
CA LYS A 65 11.81 -15.10 0.01
C LYS A 65 12.81 -14.04 0.47
N TYR A 66 12.32 -12.88 0.91
CA TYR A 66 13.18 -11.72 1.20
C TYR A 66 13.45 -11.50 2.70
N LYS A 67 12.89 -12.33 3.57
CA LYS A 67 12.94 -12.18 5.04
C LYS A 67 12.51 -10.77 5.49
N LEU A 68 11.41 -10.31 4.90
CA LEU A 68 10.78 -9.02 5.18
C LEU A 68 9.70 -9.15 6.27
N THR A 69 9.02 -8.03 6.55
CA THR A 69 7.92 -7.93 7.51
C THR A 69 6.62 -7.43 6.86
N LEU A 70 6.46 -7.62 5.55
CA LEU A 70 5.31 -7.11 4.79
C LEU A 70 3.99 -7.65 5.34
N LEU A 71 3.90 -8.95 5.61
CA LEU A 71 2.69 -9.56 6.15
C LEU A 71 2.33 -8.94 7.50
N ALA A 72 3.31 -8.78 8.39
CA ALA A 72 3.09 -8.17 9.70
C ALA A 72 2.60 -6.71 9.58
N ASP A 73 3.13 -5.95 8.62
CA ASP A 73 2.69 -4.58 8.37
C ASP A 73 1.24 -4.51 7.83
N LEU A 74 0.87 -5.42 6.93
CA LEU A 74 -0.51 -5.54 6.42
C LEU A 74 -1.49 -5.98 7.51
N GLN A 75 -1.08 -6.91 8.37
CA GLN A 75 -1.87 -7.35 9.52
C GLN A 75 -2.10 -6.22 10.52
N ASP A 76 -1.10 -5.37 10.79
CA ASP A 76 -1.25 -4.22 11.68
C ASP A 76 -2.29 -3.22 11.14
N VAL A 77 -2.21 -2.89 9.84
CA VAL A 77 -3.20 -2.03 9.16
C VAL A 77 -4.59 -2.65 9.18
N TYR A 78 -4.70 -3.95 8.92
CA TYR A 78 -5.97 -4.67 8.95
C TYR A 78 -6.61 -4.64 10.35
N ALA A 79 -5.82 -4.90 11.39
CA ALA A 79 -6.29 -4.93 12.78
C ALA A 79 -6.68 -3.53 13.28
N ARG A 80 -5.85 -2.52 13.01
CA ARG A 80 -6.06 -1.15 13.52
C ARG A 80 -7.01 -0.32 12.67
N LYS A 81 -7.23 -0.70 11.40
CA LYS A 81 -8.10 -0.01 10.43
C LYS A 81 -7.70 1.45 10.18
N VAL A 82 -6.40 1.75 10.31
CA VAL A 82 -5.83 3.07 10.05
C VAL A 82 -4.78 2.97 8.95
N PRO A 83 -4.66 3.97 8.07
CA PRO A 83 -3.58 4.02 7.10
C PRO A 83 -2.22 4.07 7.79
N ARG A 84 -1.20 3.49 7.16
CA ARG A 84 0.18 3.54 7.62
C ARG A 84 1.09 4.11 6.54
N VAL A 85 1.97 5.02 6.93
CA VAL A 85 3.00 5.58 6.04
C VAL A 85 4.35 5.33 6.68
N ASP A 86 5.25 4.69 5.94
CA ASP A 86 6.58 4.34 6.39
C ASP A 86 7.62 4.85 5.38
N ARG A 87 8.85 5.07 5.85
CA ARG A 87 10.04 5.15 5.01
C ARG A 87 10.73 3.80 5.09
N ILE A 88 10.90 3.12 3.96
CA ILE A 88 11.51 1.79 3.89
C ILE A 88 12.73 1.81 2.99
N THR A 89 13.66 0.89 3.24
CA THR A 89 14.81 0.65 2.38
C THR A 89 14.62 -0.69 1.70
N LEU A 90 14.59 -0.68 0.37
CA LEU A 90 14.52 -1.89 -0.44
C LEU A 90 15.92 -2.21 -0.98
N PHE A 91 16.33 -3.47 -0.86
CA PHE A 91 17.59 -3.95 -1.43
C PHE A 91 17.34 -4.61 -2.78
N GLN A 92 17.80 -3.96 -3.86
CA GLN A 92 17.56 -4.34 -5.25
C GLN A 92 18.83 -4.02 -6.07
N LYS A 93 19.88 -4.82 -5.91
CA LYS A 93 21.28 -4.56 -6.38
C LYS A 93 21.94 -3.33 -5.73
N GLU A 94 21.19 -2.27 -5.45
CA GLU A 94 21.54 -1.09 -4.66
C GLU A 94 20.47 -0.83 -3.60
N TYR A 95 20.80 -0.08 -2.55
CA TYR A 95 19.84 0.34 -1.53
C TYR A 95 19.05 1.54 -2.03
N VAL A 96 17.73 1.39 -2.17
CA VAL A 96 16.84 2.49 -2.53
C VAL A 96 15.88 2.75 -1.40
N THR A 97 15.82 4.01 -0.97
CA THR A 97 14.87 4.47 0.03
C THR A 97 13.61 4.96 -0.65
N CYS A 98 12.46 4.46 -0.20
CA CYS A 98 11.16 4.90 -0.69
C CYS A 98 10.17 5.12 0.46
N TYR A 99 9.15 5.92 0.20
CA TYR A 99 8.00 6.02 1.08
C TYR A 99 6.96 5.00 0.65
N ARG A 100 6.44 4.26 1.63
CA ARG A 100 5.36 3.28 1.44
C ARG A 100 4.12 3.78 2.15
N LEU A 101 3.00 3.84 1.43
CA LEU A 101 1.67 4.01 2.00
C LEU A 101 0.95 2.66 1.96
N LEU A 102 0.36 2.26 3.08
CA LEU A 102 -0.59 1.17 3.19
C LEU A 102 -1.96 1.77 3.53
N LEU A 103 -2.88 1.72 2.58
CA LEU A 103 -4.21 2.29 2.70
C LEU A 103 -5.25 1.16 2.78
N PRO A 104 -5.93 0.96 3.92
CA PRO A 104 -7.06 0.04 3.98
C PRO A 104 -8.17 0.49 3.03
N VAL A 105 -8.83 -0.47 2.37
CA VAL A 105 -9.98 -0.24 1.49
C VAL A 105 -11.12 -1.14 1.95
N TRP A 106 -12.25 -0.53 2.26
CA TRP A 106 -13.37 -1.20 2.92
C TRP A 106 -14.27 -1.94 1.93
N GLU A 107 -14.89 -3.01 2.41
CA GLU A 107 -16.00 -3.66 1.72
C GLU A 107 -17.21 -2.72 1.70
N GLU A 108 -17.86 -2.58 0.54
CA GLU A 108 -19.01 -1.69 0.40
C GLU A 108 -20.16 -2.13 1.32
N GLY A 109 -20.75 -1.16 2.03
CA GLY A 109 -21.84 -1.41 2.98
C GLY A 109 -21.40 -2.09 4.29
N ARG A 110 -20.09 -2.30 4.52
CA ARG A 110 -19.55 -2.93 5.73
C ARG A 110 -18.48 -2.07 6.40
N ASP A 111 -18.79 -1.61 7.60
CA ASP A 111 -17.94 -0.70 8.37
C ASP A 111 -16.78 -1.38 9.09
N ASP A 112 -16.86 -2.70 9.27
CA ASP A 112 -15.94 -3.49 10.05
C ASP A 112 -14.96 -4.32 9.20
N ARG A 113 -15.17 -4.39 7.88
CA ARG A 113 -14.44 -5.29 6.99
C ARG A 113 -13.59 -4.56 5.96
N ILE A 114 -12.29 -4.80 6.03
CA ILE A 114 -11.35 -4.40 4.98
C ILE A 114 -11.36 -5.48 3.91
N ARG A 115 -11.56 -5.08 2.65
CA ARG A 115 -11.56 -5.94 1.47
C ARG A 115 -10.15 -6.13 0.92
N GLU A 116 -9.41 -5.03 0.85
CA GLU A 116 -8.06 -4.98 0.29
C GLU A 116 -7.25 -3.87 0.95
N ILE A 117 -5.94 -4.00 0.93
CA ILE A 117 -4.99 -2.96 1.32
C ILE A 117 -4.25 -2.55 0.05
N LEU A 118 -4.28 -1.26 -0.21
CA LEU A 118 -3.61 -0.64 -1.35
C LEU A 118 -2.23 -0.19 -0.86
N LEU A 119 -1.19 -0.72 -1.48
CA LEU A 119 0.21 -0.38 -1.18
C LEU A 119 0.74 0.49 -2.33
N SER A 120 1.26 1.67 -2.02
CA SER A 120 1.95 2.50 -3.01
C SER A 120 3.37 2.83 -2.59
N LEU A 121 4.30 2.75 -3.54
CA LEU A 121 5.71 3.09 -3.33
C LEU A 121 6.06 4.39 -4.06
N PHE A 122 6.55 5.37 -3.31
CA PHE A 122 7.07 6.63 -3.81
C PHE A 122 8.58 6.65 -3.64
N TRP A 123 9.28 6.61 -4.76
CA TRP A 123 10.74 6.61 -4.78
C TRP A 123 11.26 8.02 -4.51
N SER A 124 12.18 8.18 -3.55
CA SER A 124 12.91 9.44 -3.45
C SER A 124 13.90 9.53 -4.61
N SER A 125 13.83 10.59 -5.40
CA SER A 125 14.82 10.87 -6.45
C SER A 125 16.12 11.47 -5.91
N ASP A 126 16.18 11.84 -4.63
CA ASP A 126 17.38 12.36 -3.98
C ASP A 126 17.68 11.57 -2.69
N PRO A 127 18.87 10.94 -2.57
CA PRO A 127 19.29 10.26 -1.34
C PRO A 127 19.44 11.21 -0.14
N ARG A 128 19.34 12.53 -0.32
CA ARG A 128 19.42 13.57 0.73
C ARG A 128 18.10 14.30 1.01
N ASP A 129 16.99 13.93 0.38
CA ASP A 129 15.72 14.65 0.58
C ASP A 129 15.02 14.19 1.87
N ASP A 130 15.30 14.93 2.94
CA ASP A 130 14.61 14.88 4.23
C ASP A 130 13.48 15.92 4.34
N SER A 131 13.06 16.54 3.23
CA SER A 131 12.15 17.69 3.22
C SER A 131 10.82 17.44 2.51
N VAL A 132 10.04 16.46 2.99
CA VAL A 132 8.60 16.44 2.70
C VAL A 132 7.86 17.00 3.91
N THR A 133 7.57 18.30 3.85
CA THR A 133 6.71 18.98 4.82
C THR A 133 5.29 18.41 4.70
N PHE A 134 4.89 17.61 5.68
CA PHE A 134 3.50 17.18 5.84
C PHE A 134 2.61 18.40 6.04
N LEU A 135 1.65 18.59 5.13
CA LEU A 135 0.53 19.49 5.37
C LEU A 135 -0.27 18.89 6.53
N LYS A 136 -0.04 19.38 7.75
CA LYS A 136 -0.95 19.13 8.88
C LYS A 136 -2.32 19.64 8.45
N LEU A 137 -3.25 18.73 8.17
CA LEU A 137 -4.67 19.06 8.17
C LEU A 137 -5.05 19.39 9.61
N THR A 138 -4.80 20.63 10.03
CA THR A 138 -5.38 21.18 11.24
C THR A 138 -6.85 21.46 10.96
N THR A 139 -7.72 20.58 11.47
CA THR A 139 -9.10 20.97 11.80
C THR A 139 -9.02 22.04 12.89
N GLY A 140 -9.34 23.28 12.51
CA GLY A 140 -9.59 24.36 13.46
C GLY A 140 -10.96 24.18 14.14
N PRO A 141 -11.17 24.82 15.31
CA PRO A 141 -12.40 24.74 16.10
C PRO A 141 -13.60 25.40 15.41
#